data_AF-A0A3M7NY41-F1
#
_entry.id   AF-A0A3M7NY41-F1
#
_cell.length_a   1.000
_cell.length_b   1.000
_cell.length_c   1.000
_cell.angle_alpha   90.00
_cell.angle_beta   90.00
_cell.angle_gamma   90.00
#
_symmetry.space_group_name_H-M   'P 1'
#
loop_
_entity.id
_entity.type
_entity.pdbx_description
1 polymer ?
#
loop_
_entity_poly.entity_id
_entity_poly.type
_entity_poly.pdbx_seq_one_letter_code
_entity_poly.pdbx_strand_id
1 'polypeptide(L)'
;MSGPKGSNTTTVLTKPQDWDEWLYLIRQTAEESETWCLVDPALDNEPNQPSNPSKPGQPADDADENTIHLYRLKWDRYKVQLRNYEQQRKGLQQIKPLILGTIDRRYLAYLKDYNNSYQILTALRKRITR
;
A
#
# COMPACT_ATOMS: atom_id res chain seq x y z
N MET A 1 -5.66 20.90 31.31
CA MET A 1 -6.11 19.51 31.58
C MET A 1 -5.38 18.61 30.60
N SER A 2 -4.33 17.93 31.05
CA SER A 2 -3.57 17.00 30.22
C SER A 2 -4.22 15.61 30.31
N GLY A 3 -4.77 15.12 29.19
CA GLY A 3 -5.22 13.73 29.08
C GLY A 3 -4.04 12.76 29.13
N PRO A 4 -4.24 11.50 29.56
CA PRO A 4 -3.18 10.52 29.60
C PRO A 4 -2.74 10.19 28.16
N LYS A 5 -1.43 10.29 27.89
CA LYS A 5 -0.81 9.73 26.69
C LYS A 5 -0.96 8.21 26.78
N GLY A 6 -1.79 7.61 25.92
CA GLY A 6 -1.83 6.16 25.75
C GLY A 6 -0.43 5.68 25.38
N SER A 7 0.12 4.76 26.17
CA SER A 7 1.31 4.01 25.80
C SER A 7 0.97 3.17 24.57
N ASN A 8 1.38 3.62 23.38
CA ASN A 8 1.35 2.81 22.16
C ASN A 8 2.38 1.69 22.31
N THR A 9 2.03 0.64 23.04
CA THR A 9 2.74 -0.65 22.96
C THR A 9 2.62 -1.10 21.52
N THR A 10 3.72 -1.00 20.78
CA THR A 10 3.78 -1.50 19.40
C THR A 10 3.71 -3.02 19.47
N THR A 11 2.56 -3.58 19.10
CA THR A 11 2.35 -5.02 19.06
C THR A 11 3.35 -5.64 18.08
N VAL A 12 4.13 -6.62 18.54
CA VAL A 12 5.12 -7.35 17.73
C VAL A 12 4.59 -8.74 17.45
N LEU A 13 4.61 -9.17 16.19
CA LEU A 13 4.20 -10.51 15.79
C LEU A 13 5.26 -11.53 16.21
N THR A 14 5.00 -12.26 17.29
CA THR A 14 5.91 -13.28 17.84
C THR A 14 5.32 -14.68 17.85
N LYS A 15 3.99 -14.78 17.96
CA LYS A 15 3.23 -16.02 18.07
C LYS A 15 1.86 -15.88 17.37
N PRO A 16 1.16 -16.99 17.10
CA PRO A 16 -0.12 -16.95 16.37
C PRO A 16 -1.21 -16.08 16.99
N GLN A 17 -1.23 -15.99 18.32
CA GLN A 17 -2.22 -15.19 19.05
C GLN A 17 -2.06 -13.69 18.82
N ASP A 18 -0.88 -13.24 18.36
CA ASP A 18 -0.64 -11.82 18.09
C ASP A 18 -1.21 -11.39 16.73
N TRP A 19 -1.65 -12.35 15.88
CA TRP A 19 -1.98 -12.11 14.48
C TRP A 19 -3.04 -11.03 14.29
N ASP A 20 -4.18 -11.14 14.97
CA ASP A 20 -5.31 -10.24 14.74
C ASP A 20 -5.01 -8.81 15.18
N GLU A 21 -4.38 -8.65 16.36
CA GLU A 21 -3.99 -7.34 16.89
C GLU A 21 -2.88 -6.70 16.06
N TRP A 22 -1.89 -7.49 15.65
CA TRP A 22 -0.80 -7.01 14.80
C TRP A 22 -1.27 -6.65 13.39
N LEU A 23 -2.17 -7.45 12.81
CA LEU A 23 -2.74 -7.15 11.49
C LEU A 23 -3.61 -5.90 11.53
N TYR A 24 -4.32 -5.66 12.63
CA TYR A 24 -5.09 -4.42 12.83
C TYR A 24 -4.20 -3.17 12.75
N LEU A 25 -3.00 -3.18 13.35
CA LEU A 25 -2.04 -2.07 13.24
C LEU A 25 -1.68 -1.77 11.78
N ILE A 26 -1.36 -2.80 11.00
CA ILE A 26 -1.00 -2.64 9.58
C ILE A 26 -2.18 -2.19 8.75
N ARG A 27 -3.37 -2.71 9.05
CA ARG A 27 -4.61 -2.31 8.40
C ARG A 27 -4.90 -0.83 8.61
N GLN A 28 -4.76 -0.31 9.83
CA GLN A 28 -4.96 1.11 10.12
C GLN A 28 -4.01 1.98 9.28
N THR A 29 -2.71 1.66 9.25
CA THR A 29 -1.74 2.40 8.41
C THR A 29 -2.06 2.30 6.91
N ALA A 30 -2.55 1.16 6.45
CA ALA A 30 -2.93 0.99 5.05
C ALA A 30 -4.23 1.73 4.71
N GLU A 31 -5.21 1.77 5.61
CA GLU A 31 -6.48 2.50 5.45
C GLU A 31 -6.24 4.02 5.41
N GLU A 32 -5.33 4.56 6.22
CA GLU A 32 -4.92 5.99 6.17
C GLU A 32 -4.40 6.43 4.79
N SER A 33 -3.87 5.49 4.01
CA SER A 33 -3.35 5.72 2.67
C SER A 33 -4.22 5.15 1.55
N GLU A 34 -5.39 4.60 1.88
CA GLU A 34 -6.31 3.93 0.94
C GLU A 34 -5.64 2.77 0.17
N THR A 35 -4.72 2.04 0.83
CA THR A 35 -3.94 0.95 0.24
C THR A 35 -4.26 -0.43 0.81
N TRP A 36 -5.21 -0.56 1.75
CA TRP A 36 -5.55 -1.87 2.36
C TRP A 36 -5.89 -2.93 1.30
N CYS A 37 -6.69 -2.58 0.30
CA CYS A 37 -7.05 -3.47 -0.81
C CYS A 37 -5.87 -3.93 -1.68
N LEU A 38 -4.68 -3.33 -1.52
CA LEU A 38 -3.45 -3.69 -2.23
C LEU A 38 -2.52 -4.57 -1.40
N VAL A 39 -2.81 -4.76 -0.11
CA VAL A 39 -1.95 -5.48 0.83
C VAL A 39 -2.69 -6.57 1.63
N ASP A 40 -4.03 -6.59 1.58
CA ASP A 40 -4.86 -7.51 2.36
C ASP A 40 -4.52 -8.99 2.09
N PRO A 41 -3.99 -9.73 3.08
CA PRO A 41 -3.63 -11.15 2.94
C PRO A 41 -4.85 -12.08 2.94
N ALA A 42 -6.06 -11.54 3.03
CA ALA A 42 -7.31 -12.28 2.84
C ALA A 42 -7.75 -12.38 1.38
N LEU A 43 -7.14 -11.64 0.47
CA LEU A 43 -7.42 -11.74 -0.96
C LEU A 43 -6.88 -13.06 -1.53
N ASP A 44 -7.72 -13.74 -2.31
CA ASP A 44 -7.38 -15.01 -2.97
C ASP A 44 -6.20 -14.88 -3.95
N ASN A 45 -6.07 -13.70 -4.56
CA ASN A 45 -5.04 -13.41 -5.55
C ASN A 45 -4.29 -12.13 -5.19
N GLU A 46 -3.04 -12.05 -5.65
CA GLU A 46 -2.22 -10.86 -5.49
C GLU A 46 -2.86 -9.67 -6.22
N PRO A 47 -3.16 -8.55 -5.52
CA PRO A 47 -3.75 -7.39 -6.14
C PRO A 47 -2.76 -6.68 -7.05
N ASN A 48 -3.28 -6.11 -8.14
CA ASN A 48 -2.49 -5.30 -9.07
C ASN A 48 -1.90 -4.10 -8.35
N GLN A 49 -0.57 -4.02 -8.31
CA GLN A 49 0.12 -2.89 -7.71
C GLN A 49 -0.09 -1.61 -8.55
N PRO A 50 -0.12 -0.43 -7.92
CA PRO A 50 -0.32 0.83 -8.62
C PRO A 50 0.72 1.03 -9.72
N SER A 51 0.27 1.34 -10.94
CA SER A 51 1.12 1.65 -12.08
C SER A 51 1.20 3.16 -12.32
N ASN A 52 2.39 3.67 -12.67
CA ASN A 52 2.56 5.07 -13.04
C ASN A 52 1.71 5.37 -14.30
N PRO A 53 0.79 6.35 -14.27
CA PRO A 53 -0.03 6.65 -15.43
C PRO A 53 0.80 7.26 -16.57
N SER A 54 0.36 7.03 -17.80
CA SER A 54 1.01 7.58 -18.99
C SER A 54 0.61 9.03 -19.23
N LYS A 55 1.59 9.90 -19.40
CA LYS A 55 1.36 11.31 -19.76
C LYS A 55 0.71 11.38 -21.15
N PRO A 56 -0.37 12.15 -21.34
CA PRO A 56 -0.95 12.38 -22.65
C PRO A 56 0.05 13.04 -23.60
N GLY A 57 0.06 12.62 -24.86
CA GLY A 57 0.83 13.29 -25.91
C GLY A 57 0.31 14.70 -26.16
N GLN A 58 1.22 15.64 -26.40
CA GLN A 58 0.85 17.02 -26.72
C GLN A 58 0.20 17.06 -28.12
N PRO A 59 -0.84 17.89 -28.31
CA PRO A 59 -1.39 18.15 -29.64
C PRO A 59 -0.37 18.93 -30.50
N ALA A 60 -0.55 18.88 -31.82
CA ALA A 60 0.18 19.74 -32.74
C ALA A 60 -0.19 21.22 -32.52
N ASP A 61 0.68 22.14 -32.96
CA ASP A 61 0.49 23.58 -32.77
C ASP A 61 -0.73 24.12 -33.56
N ASP A 62 -1.10 23.45 -34.65
CA ASP A 62 -2.23 23.76 -35.53
C ASP A 62 -3.48 22.90 -35.23
N ALA A 63 -3.50 22.21 -34.08
CA ALA A 63 -4.61 21.36 -33.70
C ALA A 63 -5.94 22.14 -33.59
N ASP A 64 -7.02 21.52 -34.05
CA ASP A 64 -8.36 22.09 -33.93
C ASP A 64 -8.85 22.15 -32.47
N GLU A 65 -9.91 22.92 -32.24
CA GLU A 65 -10.49 23.14 -30.91
C GLU A 65 -10.94 21.83 -30.24
N ASN A 66 -11.47 20.87 -31.02
CA ASN A 66 -11.92 19.57 -30.50
C ASN A 66 -10.74 18.73 -30.00
N THR A 67 -9.63 18.74 -30.72
CA THR A 67 -8.39 18.06 -30.37
C THR A 67 -7.79 18.64 -29.09
N ILE A 68 -7.77 19.98 -28.99
CA ILE A 68 -7.36 20.69 -27.78
C ILE A 68 -8.28 20.33 -26.60
N HIS A 69 -9.60 20.29 -26.82
CA HIS A 69 -10.57 19.91 -25.78
C HIS A 69 -10.36 18.48 -25.28
N LEU A 70 -10.22 17.51 -26.19
CA LEU A 70 -9.94 16.11 -25.85
C LEU A 70 -8.60 15.96 -25.11
N TYR A 71 -7.57 16.72 -25.50
CA TYR A 71 -6.30 16.74 -24.78
C TYR A 71 -6.47 17.23 -23.34
N ARG A 72 -7.23 18.31 -23.10
CA ARG A 72 -7.51 18.83 -21.75
C ARG A 72 -8.20 17.78 -20.87
N LEU A 73 -9.22 17.08 -21.40
CA LEU A 73 -9.89 16.00 -20.67
C LEU A 73 -8.94 14.84 -20.32
N LYS A 74 -8.08 14.43 -21.26
CA LYS A 74 -7.05 13.41 -21.01
C LYS A 74 -6.03 13.87 -19.97
N TRP A 75 -5.63 15.14 -20.02
CA TRP A 75 -4.71 15.76 -19.07
C TRP A 75 -5.29 15.81 -17.65
N ASP A 76 -6.56 16.18 -17.51
CA ASP A 76 -7.24 16.20 -16.21
C ASP A 76 -7.36 14.79 -15.63
N ARG A 77 -7.74 13.80 -16.45
CA ARG A 77 -7.73 12.39 -16.03
C ARG A 77 -6.34 11.93 -15.59
N TYR A 78 -5.31 12.26 -16.37
CA TYR A 78 -3.92 11.93 -16.04
C TYR A 78 -3.49 12.51 -14.69
N LYS A 79 -3.78 13.79 -14.42
CA LYS A 79 -3.45 14.42 -13.13
C LYS A 79 -4.10 13.70 -11.94
N VAL A 80 -5.39 13.32 -12.07
CA VAL A 80 -6.10 12.58 -11.02
C VAL A 80 -5.46 11.20 -10.81
N GLN A 81 -5.18 10.48 -11.89
CA GLN A 81 -4.52 9.17 -11.81
C GLN A 81 -3.12 9.27 -11.20
N LEU A 82 -2.36 10.32 -11.54
CA LEU A 82 -1.01 10.54 -11.04
C LEU A 82 -1.03 10.79 -9.54
N ARG A 83 -1.95 11.66 -9.08
CA ARG A 83 -2.14 11.92 -7.65
C ARG A 83 -2.46 10.63 -6.88
N ASN A 84 -3.39 9.82 -7.39
CA ASN A 84 -3.77 8.56 -6.74
C ASN A 84 -2.59 7.58 -6.71
N TYR A 85 -1.85 7.44 -7.82
CA TYR A 85 -0.64 6.63 -7.90
C TYR A 85 0.41 7.07 -6.87
N GLU A 86 0.68 8.37 -6.77
CA GLU A 86 1.66 8.91 -5.82
C GLU A 86 1.25 8.70 -4.36
N GLN A 87 -0.03 8.89 -4.04
CA GLN A 87 -0.59 8.65 -2.71
C GLN A 87 -0.46 7.17 -2.32
N GLN A 88 -0.92 6.27 -3.18
CA GLN A 88 -0.84 4.83 -2.92
C GLN A 88 0.62 4.36 -2.83
N ARG A 89 1.51 4.85 -3.71
CA ARG A 89 2.94 4.51 -3.66
C ARG A 89 3.58 4.94 -2.33
N LYS A 90 3.27 6.15 -1.84
CA LYS A 90 3.75 6.63 -0.53
C LYS A 90 3.21 5.76 0.62
N GLY A 91 1.94 5.37 0.57
CA GLY A 91 1.34 4.45 1.54
C GLY A 91 2.04 3.09 1.57
N LEU A 92 2.19 2.46 0.41
CA LEU A 92 2.86 1.16 0.27
C LEU A 92 4.32 1.20 0.75
N GLN A 93 5.03 2.31 0.54
CA GLN A 93 6.40 2.51 1.03
C GLN A 93 6.51 2.52 2.56
N GLN A 94 5.44 2.87 3.27
CA GLN A 94 5.40 2.87 4.74
C GLN A 94 5.08 1.48 5.31
N ILE A 95 4.26 0.70 4.60
CA ILE A 95 3.74 -0.58 5.10
C ILE A 95 4.85 -1.64 5.20
N LYS A 96 5.71 -1.77 4.19
CA LYS A 96 6.75 -2.81 4.21
C LYS A 96 7.73 -2.63 5.39
N PRO A 97 8.28 -1.42 5.66
CA PRO A 97 9.08 -1.17 6.87
C PRO A 97 8.31 -1.41 8.16
N LEU A 98 7.03 -1.02 8.23
CA LEU A 98 6.19 -1.25 9.41
C LEU A 98 6.09 -2.75 9.71
N ILE A 99 5.78 -3.56 8.70
CA ILE A 99 5.71 -5.02 8.85
C ILE A 99 7.06 -5.55 9.35
N LEU A 100 8.15 -5.27 8.64
CA LEU A 100 9.47 -5.83 8.97
C LEU A 100 10.01 -5.35 10.33
N GLY A 101 9.63 -4.15 10.78
CA GLY A 101 9.99 -3.59 12.09
C GLY A 101 9.14 -4.09 13.25
N THR A 102 8.00 -4.74 12.98
CA THR A 102 7.04 -5.22 14.00
C THR A 102 6.85 -6.73 13.98
N ILE A 103 7.77 -7.48 13.37
CA ILE A 103 7.81 -8.95 13.46
C ILE A 103 9.05 -9.44 14.22
N ASP A 104 8.95 -10.63 14.79
CA ASP A 104 10.11 -11.33 15.34
C ASP A 104 11.18 -11.60 14.27
N ARG A 105 12.45 -11.38 14.63
CA ARG A 105 13.62 -11.55 13.75
C ARG A 105 13.68 -12.94 13.09
N ARG A 106 13.15 -13.98 13.72
CA ARG A 106 13.09 -15.36 13.17
C ARG A 106 12.32 -15.43 11.85
N TYR A 107 11.36 -14.54 11.62
CA TYR A 107 10.61 -14.49 10.36
C TYR A 107 11.39 -13.80 9.23
N LEU A 108 12.35 -12.91 9.52
CA LEU A 108 13.07 -12.15 8.49
C LEU A 108 13.84 -13.04 7.52
N ALA A 109 14.42 -14.15 7.98
CA ALA A 109 15.15 -15.08 7.12
C ALA A 109 14.25 -15.71 6.05
N TYR A 110 12.99 -15.93 6.38
CA TYR A 110 11.98 -16.51 5.49
C TYR A 110 11.39 -15.49 4.51
N LEU A 111 11.51 -14.19 4.80
CA LEU A 111 10.84 -13.13 4.03
C LEU A 111 11.67 -12.53 2.89
N LYS A 112 12.91 -12.98 2.71
CA LYS A 112 13.90 -12.35 1.80
C LYS A 112 13.46 -12.30 0.34
N ASP A 113 12.69 -13.30 -0.09
CA ASP A 113 12.30 -13.44 -1.50
C ASP A 113 10.97 -12.75 -1.84
N TYR A 114 10.31 -12.14 -0.86
CA TYR A 114 9.03 -11.45 -1.07
C TYR A 114 9.23 -9.96 -1.32
N ASN A 115 8.63 -9.49 -2.41
CA ASN A 115 8.95 -8.20 -3.00
C ASN A 115 8.01 -7.09 -2.51
N ASN A 116 6.74 -7.40 -2.21
CA ASN A 116 5.75 -6.44 -1.73
C ASN A 116 5.07 -6.86 -0.42
N SER A 117 4.31 -5.92 0.16
CA SER A 117 3.64 -6.09 1.45
C SER A 117 2.58 -7.20 1.43
N TYR A 118 1.81 -7.35 0.34
CA TYR A 118 0.83 -8.43 0.20
C TYR A 118 1.49 -9.81 0.31
N GLN A 119 2.59 -10.00 -0.42
CA GLN A 119 3.34 -11.26 -0.42
C GLN A 119 3.90 -11.57 0.96
N ILE A 120 4.46 -10.57 1.65
CA ILE A 120 4.98 -10.72 3.01
C ILE A 120 3.86 -11.09 3.99
N LEU A 121 2.73 -10.38 3.97
CA LEU A 121 1.60 -10.63 4.86
C LEU A 121 1.00 -12.02 4.63
N THR A 122 0.84 -12.41 3.37
CA THR A 122 0.33 -13.73 2.99
C THR A 122 1.28 -14.85 3.45
N ALA A 123 2.60 -14.63 3.30
CA ALA A 123 3.61 -15.59 3.74
C ALA A 123 3.64 -15.74 5.27
N LEU A 124 3.52 -14.62 6.01
CA LEU A 124 3.41 -14.63 7.47
C LEU A 124 2.14 -15.33 7.94
N ARG A 125 0.98 -15.01 7.34
CA ARG A 125 -0.30 -15.67 7.64
C ARG A 125 -0.17 -17.17 7.54
N LYS A 126 0.29 -17.68 6.38
CA LYS A 126 0.51 -19.11 6.13
C LYS A 126 1.49 -19.76 7.09
N ARG A 127 2.48 -19.02 7.62
CA ARG A 127 3.50 -19.57 8.52
C ARG A 127 3.01 -19.65 9.96
N ILE A 128 2.17 -18.70 10.36
CA ILE A 128 1.79 -18.47 11.75
C ILE A 128 0.42 -19.09 12.06
N THR A 129 -0.49 -19.16 11.10
CA THR A 129 -1.82 -19.78 11.28
C THR A 129 -1.85 -21.26 10.87
N ARG A 130 -0.68 -21.92 10.79
CA ARG A 130 -0.55 -23.38 10.63
C ARG A 130 -0.49 -24.02 12.01
#